data_AF-A0A844GN16-F1
#
_entry.id   AF-A0A844GN16-F1
#
_cell.length_a   1.000
_cell.length_b   1.000
_cell.length_c   1.000
_cell.angle_alpha   90.00
_cell.angle_beta   90.00
_cell.angle_gamma   90.00
#
_symmetry.space_group_name_H-M   'P 1'
#
loop_
_entity.id
_entity.type
_entity.pdbx_description
1 polymer ?
#
loop_
_entity_poly.entity_id
_entity_poly.type
_entity_poly.pdbx_seq_one_letter_code
_entity_poly.pdbx_strand_id
1 'polypeptide(L)'
;MTRQELETEVGDAKTARKILESIGFQPVIPVEKQRQYFHRENITACSDNVKDLGDYLELEILTDSEENRTVALQKIEDTLKQLGYSMQETT
;
A
#
# COMPACT_ATOMS: atom_id res chain seq x y z
N MET A 1 3.81 5.45 7.73
CA MET A 1 5.19 5.72 7.23
C MET A 1 5.15 5.87 5.72
N THR A 2 6.07 6.60 5.10
CA THR A 2 6.23 6.64 3.63
C THR A 2 7.62 6.15 3.25
N ARG A 3 7.76 5.57 2.05
CA ARG A 3 9.03 5.05 1.53
C ARG A 3 9.09 5.23 0.02
N GLN A 4 10.28 5.22 -0.56
CA GLN A 4 10.44 5.14 -2.01
C GLN A 4 10.05 3.75 -2.50
N GLU A 5 9.28 3.68 -3.59
CA GLU A 5 8.88 2.45 -4.23
C GLU A 5 9.33 2.44 -5.70
N LEU A 6 9.92 1.33 -6.13
CA LEU A 6 10.34 1.09 -7.52
C LEU A 6 9.59 -0.15 -8.02
N GLU A 7 8.46 0.07 -8.68
CA GLU A 7 7.58 -0.99 -9.16
C GLU A 7 7.60 -1.08 -10.69
N THR A 8 7.46 -2.30 -11.22
CA THR A 8 7.30 -2.55 -12.66
C THR A 8 6.48 -3.81 -12.88
N GLU A 9 5.77 -3.87 -14.01
CA GLU A 9 5.01 -5.05 -14.41
C GLU A 9 5.93 -6.22 -14.77
N VAL A 10 5.44 -7.44 -14.57
CA VAL A 10 6.10 -8.69 -14.98
C VAL A 10 5.17 -9.51 -15.87
N GLY A 11 5.71 -10.07 -16.96
CA GLY A 11 4.91 -10.88 -17.89
C GLY A 11 4.52 -12.26 -17.37
N ASP A 12 5.35 -12.90 -16.54
CA ASP A 12 5.07 -14.21 -15.94
C ASP A 12 5.58 -14.28 -14.49
N ALA A 13 4.64 -14.34 -13.54
CA ALA A 13 4.93 -14.30 -12.11
C ALA A 13 5.73 -15.53 -11.63
N LYS A 14 5.57 -16.70 -12.25
CA LYS A 14 6.28 -17.93 -11.85
C LYS A 14 7.76 -17.85 -12.26
N THR A 15 8.02 -17.27 -13.43
CA THR A 15 9.36 -17.03 -13.96
C THR A 15 10.06 -15.96 -13.15
N ALA A 16 9.38 -14.84 -12.85
CA ALA A 16 9.91 -13.79 -11.99
C ALA A 16 10.34 -14.33 -10.62
N ARG A 17 9.49 -15.16 -9.99
CA ARG A 17 9.83 -15.84 -8.73
C ARG A 17 11.09 -16.71 -8.85
N LYS A 18 11.19 -17.54 -9.89
CA LYS A 18 12.35 -18.41 -10.11
C LYS A 18 13.65 -17.62 -10.32
N ILE A 19 13.59 -16.46 -10.99
CA ILE A 19 14.75 -15.58 -11.14
C ILE A 19 15.24 -15.12 -9.77
N LEU A 20 14.35 -14.62 -8.91
CA LEU A 20 14.70 -14.19 -7.54
C LEU A 20 15.30 -15.33 -6.72
N GLU A 21 14.70 -16.52 -6.77
CA GLU A 21 15.23 -17.72 -6.11
C GLU A 21 16.63 -18.10 -6.62
N SER A 22 16.87 -17.99 -7.94
CA SER A 22 18.15 -18.35 -8.57
C SER A 22 19.31 -17.42 -8.18
N ILE A 23 19.02 -16.16 -7.81
CA ILE A 23 20.04 -15.19 -7.37
C ILE A 23 20.17 -15.12 -5.84
N GLY A 24 19.53 -16.04 -5.12
CA GLY A 24 19.73 -16.24 -3.69
C GLY A 24 18.64 -15.69 -2.77
N PHE A 25 17.57 -15.07 -3.30
CA PHE A 25 16.42 -14.72 -2.46
C PHE A 25 15.65 -15.97 -2.05
N GLN A 26 15.07 -15.96 -0.86
CA GLN A 26 14.25 -17.05 -0.34
C GLN A 26 12.82 -16.57 -0.12
N PRO A 27 11.80 -17.38 -0.46
CA PRO A 27 10.42 -17.02 -0.19
C PRO A 27 10.18 -16.92 1.32
N VAL A 28 9.43 -15.89 1.71
CA VAL A 28 8.85 -15.76 3.05
C VAL A 28 7.36 -16.10 3.02
N ILE A 29 6.69 -15.99 4.16
CA ILE A 29 5.25 -16.27 4.29
C ILE A 29 4.47 -15.36 3.31
N PRO A 30 3.61 -15.93 2.46
CA PRO A 30 2.80 -15.13 1.54
C PRO A 30 1.73 -14.35 2.30
N VAL A 31 1.43 -13.15 1.82
CA VAL A 31 0.26 -12.37 2.26
C VAL A 31 -0.82 -12.49 1.20
N GLU A 32 -1.89 -13.21 1.51
CA GLU A 32 -3.07 -13.34 0.66
C GLU A 32 -4.13 -12.34 1.10
N LYS A 33 -4.69 -11.57 0.15
CA LYS A 33 -5.73 -10.57 0.45
C LYS A 33 -6.69 -10.35 -0.72
N GLN A 34 -7.92 -9.95 -0.41
CA GLN A 34 -8.86 -9.40 -1.37
C GLN A 34 -8.86 -7.87 -1.22
N ARG A 35 -8.60 -7.14 -2.31
CA ARG A 35 -8.49 -5.68 -2.33
C ARG A 35 -9.59 -5.06 -3.16
N GLN A 36 -10.26 -4.05 -2.61
CA GLN A 36 -11.16 -3.15 -3.33
C GLN A 36 -10.55 -1.77 -3.42
N TYR A 37 -10.56 -1.20 -4.63
CA TYR A 37 -9.99 0.11 -4.91
C TYR A 37 -11.08 1.17 -4.99
N PHE A 38 -10.83 2.30 -4.35
CA PHE A 38 -11.63 3.52 -4.43
C PHE A 38 -10.72 4.71 -4.71
N HIS A 39 -11.23 5.69 -5.45
CA HIS A 39 -10.48 6.88 -5.78
C HIS A 39 -11.29 8.14 -5.48
N ARG A 40 -10.65 9.12 -4.86
CA ARG A 40 -11.20 10.46 -4.63
C ARG A 40 -10.09 11.47 -4.82
N GLU A 41 -10.23 12.32 -5.84
CA GLU A 41 -9.20 13.29 -6.21
C GLU A 41 -7.84 12.61 -6.45
N ASN A 42 -6.83 12.96 -5.66
CA ASN A 42 -5.49 12.36 -5.70
C ASN A 42 -5.26 11.29 -4.62
N ILE A 43 -6.32 10.88 -3.92
CA ILE A 43 -6.28 9.83 -2.90
C ILE A 43 -6.76 8.51 -3.50
N THR A 44 -5.94 7.48 -3.35
CA THR A 44 -6.34 6.09 -3.56
C THR A 44 -6.61 5.45 -2.21
N ALA A 45 -7.79 4.85 -2.05
CA ALA A 45 -8.16 4.08 -0.87
C ALA A 45 -8.27 2.61 -1.24
N CYS A 46 -7.59 1.74 -0.49
CA CYS A 46 -7.70 0.29 -0.63
C CYS A 46 -8.36 -0.31 0.61
N SER A 47 -9.51 -0.96 0.42
CA SER A 47 -10.09 -1.81 1.46
C SER A 47 -9.60 -3.24 1.26
N ASP A 48 -8.81 -3.70 2.22
CA ASP A 48 -8.14 -4.99 2.19
C ASP A 48 -8.77 -5.93 3.21
N ASN A 49 -9.30 -7.06 2.74
CA ASN A 49 -9.53 -8.22 3.60
C ASN A 49 -8.30 -9.13 3.53
N VAL A 50 -7.48 -9.10 4.58
CA VAL A 50 -6.24 -9.88 4.67
C VAL A 50 -6.52 -11.21 5.35
N LYS A 51 -6.21 -12.30 4.66
CA LYS A 51 -6.43 -13.65 5.16
C LYS A 51 -5.72 -13.83 6.51
N ASP A 52 -6.47 -14.32 7.49
CA ASP A 52 -6.04 -14.58 8.86
C ASP A 52 -5.64 -13.34 9.71
N LEU A 53 -5.78 -12.12 9.19
CA LEU A 53 -5.48 -10.87 9.91
C LEU A 53 -6.69 -9.91 10.04
N GLY A 54 -7.62 -9.95 9.10
CA GLY A 54 -8.85 -9.13 9.14
C GLY A 54 -8.84 -7.98 8.13
N ASP A 55 -9.67 -6.97 8.40
CA ASP A 55 -9.93 -5.86 7.48
C ASP A 55 -9.04 -4.65 7.76
N TYR A 56 -8.49 -4.07 6.69
CA TYR A 56 -7.62 -2.90 6.72
C TYR A 56 -8.08 -1.86 5.70
N LEU A 57 -7.88 -0.58 6.04
CA LEU A 57 -8.02 0.54 5.12
C LEU A 57 -6.65 1.16 4.90
N GLU A 58 -6.21 1.19 3.65
CA GLU A 58 -5.01 1.91 3.23
C GLU A 58 -5.43 3.18 2.48
N LEU A 59 -4.83 4.32 2.83
CA LEU A 59 -4.99 5.58 2.12
C LEU A 59 -3.63 6.03 1.60
N GLU A 60 -3.55 6.28 0.30
CA GLU A 60 -2.32 6.65 -0.37
C GLU A 60 -2.51 7.92 -1.21
N ILE A 61 -1.47 8.76 -1.21
CA ILE A 61 -1.27 9.83 -2.17
C ILE A 61 0.14 9.67 -2.75
N LEU A 62 0.25 9.50 -4.06
CA LEU A 62 1.53 9.51 -4.75
C LEU A 62 2.04 10.96 -4.85
N THR A 63 3.31 11.16 -4.53
CA THR A 63 3.98 12.47 -4.59
C THR A 63 5.29 12.35 -5.34
N ASP A 64 5.55 13.25 -6.29
CA ASP A 64 6.78 13.26 -7.10
C ASP A 64 8.01 13.79 -6.33
N SER A 65 7.82 14.39 -5.15
CA SER A 65 8.90 14.93 -4.33
C SER A 65 8.63 14.83 -2.83
N GLU A 66 9.70 14.65 -2.06
CA GLU A 66 9.67 14.63 -0.60
C GLU A 66 9.13 15.94 0.01
N GLU A 67 9.29 17.07 -0.69
CA GLU A 67 8.78 18.37 -0.24
C GLU A 67 7.26 18.39 -0.10
N ASN A 68 6.55 17.62 -0.93
CA ASN A 68 5.09 17.53 -0.92
C ASN A 68 4.55 16.55 0.16
N ARG A 69 5.43 15.78 0.81
CA ARG A 69 5.04 14.73 1.76
C ARG A 69 4.19 15.26 2.91
N THR A 70 4.58 16.37 3.51
CA THR A 70 3.87 16.94 4.68
C THR A 70 2.43 17.33 4.31
N VAL A 71 2.24 17.93 3.13
CA VAL A 71 0.90 18.31 2.64
C VAL A 71 0.05 17.07 2.33
N ALA A 72 0.65 16.05 1.72
CA ALA A 72 -0.03 14.79 1.45
C ALA A 72 -0.48 14.07 2.75
N LEU A 73 0.42 14.00 3.75
CA LEU A 73 0.09 13.41 5.05
C LEU A 73 -1.06 14.15 5.74
N GLN A 74 -1.07 15.49 5.70
CA GLN A 74 -2.18 16.26 6.28
C GLN A 74 -3.52 15.93 5.60
N LYS A 75 -3.54 15.81 4.27
CA LYS A 75 -4.75 15.41 3.52
C LYS A 75 -5.24 14.01 3.89
N ILE A 76 -4.32 13.06 4.08
CA ILE A 76 -4.66 11.70 4.52
C ILE A 76 -5.26 11.75 5.93
N GLU A 77 -4.64 12.50 6.86
CA GLU A 77 -5.15 12.64 8.23
C GLU A 77 -6.55 13.28 8.26
N ASP A 78 -6.78 14.33 7.47
CA ASP A 78 -8.10 14.97 7.36
C ASP A 78 -9.15 14.02 6.77
N THR A 79 -8.75 13.16 5.83
CA THR A 79 -9.61 12.13 5.25
C THR A 79 -9.95 11.05 6.26
N LEU A 80 -8.98 10.56 7.04
CA LEU A 80 -9.23 9.61 8.14
C LEU A 80 -10.23 10.17 9.16
N LYS A 81 -10.06 11.45 9.55
CA LYS A 81 -10.98 12.13 10.46
C LYS A 81 -12.41 12.19 9.92
N GLN A 82 -12.58 12.44 8.61
CA GLN A 82 -13.90 12.41 7.97
C GLN A 82 -14.54 11.02 8.01
N LEU A 83 -13.74 9.95 7.98
CA LEU A 83 -14.20 8.57 8.09
C LEU A 83 -14.44 8.14 9.55
N GLY A 84 -14.15 9.01 10.53
CA GLY A 84 -14.30 8.72 11.95
C GLY A 84 -13.10 8.04 12.61
N TYR A 85 -11.94 8.05 11.95
CA TYR A 85 -10.70 7.43 12.43
C TYR A 85 -9.61 8.47 12.69
N SER A 86 -8.53 8.03 13.31
CA SER A 86 -7.36 8.84 13.64
C SER A 86 -6.04 8.14 13.29
N MET A 87 -4.96 8.92 13.20
CA MET A 87 -3.61 8.38 12.98
C MET A 87 -3.12 7.46 14.13
N GLN A 88 -3.77 7.46 15.29
CA GLN A 88 -3.39 6.60 16.42
C GLN A 88 -3.86 5.15 16.21
N GLU A 89 -4.80 4.94 15.29
CA GLU A 89 -5.36 3.63 14.94
C GLU A 89 -4.61 2.99 13.76
N THR A 90 -3.63 3.69 13.19
CA THR A 90 -2.78 3.14 12.13
C THR A 90 -1.62 2.34 12.73
N THR A 91 -1.33 1.18 12.15
CA THR A 91 -0.20 0.30 12.50
C THR A 91 1.06 0.62 11.71
#